data_AF-A0A9D4ND10-F1
#
_entry.id   AF-A0A9D4ND10-F1
#
_cell.length_a   1.000
_cell.length_b   1.000
_cell.length_c   1.000
_cell.angle_alpha   90.00
_cell.angle_beta   90.00
_cell.angle_gamma   90.00
#
_symmetry.space_group_name_H-M   'P 1'
#
loop_
_entity.id
_entity.type
_entity.pdbx_description
1 polymer ?
#
loop_
_entity_poly.entity_id
_entity_poly.type
_entity_poly.pdbx_seq_one_letter_code
_entity_poly.pdbx_strand_id
1 'polypeptide(L)' 'MKKQMGDFGIFLKMIWQNKVEKVVMVTNLDEEGKTKCEKYWPNVDDTKAYGDVLVKGLRSVC' A
#
# COMPACT_ATOMS: atom_id res chain seq x y z
N MET A 1 23.77 -5.06 -0.24
CA MET A 1 22.88 -4.44 -1.25
C MET A 1 21.44 -4.50 -0.74
N LYS A 2 20.95 -3.49 0.00
CA LYS A 2 19.56 -3.40 0.47
C LYS A 2 18.96 -2.11 -0.09
N LYS A 3 18.53 -2.16 -1.34
CA LYS A 3 17.84 -1.04 -2.01
C LYS A 3 16.33 -1.27 -1.86
N GLN A 4 15.77 -0.97 -0.68
CA GLN A 4 14.32 -0.92 -0.46
C GLN A 4 13.95 0.23 0.50
N MET A 5 14.65 1.37 0.41
CA MET A 5 14.32 2.56 1.23
C MET A 5 13.29 3.49 0.56
N GLY A 6 12.84 3.24 -0.67
CA GLY A 6 12.11 4.26 -1.43
C GLY A 6 10.63 3.97 -1.63
N ASP A 7 9.79 4.92 -1.21
CA ASP A 7 8.52 5.34 -1.83
C ASP A 7 7.17 4.92 -1.18
N PHE A 8 6.94 3.68 -0.74
CA PHE A 8 5.60 3.31 -0.22
C PHE A 8 5.14 4.12 0.99
N GLY A 9 6.08 4.44 1.89
CA GLY A 9 5.82 5.32 3.03
C GLY A 9 5.41 6.73 2.59
N ILE A 10 5.91 7.22 1.45
CA ILE A 10 5.55 8.53 0.89
C ILE A 10 4.14 8.48 0.32
N PHE A 11 3.80 7.45 -0.45
CA PHE A 11 2.45 7.25 -0.97
C PHE A 11 1.40 7.17 0.14
N LEU A 12 1.64 6.34 1.15
CA LEU A 12 0.73 6.19 2.30
C LEU A 12 0.66 7.47 3.16
N LYS A 13 1.79 8.18 3.32
CA LYS A 13 1.83 9.48 3.99
C LYS A 13 1.04 10.54 3.21
N MET A 14 1.11 10.53 1.87
CA MET A 14 0.33 11.42 1.01
C MET A 14 -1.17 11.17 1.18
N ILE A 15 -1.60 9.89 1.19
CA ILE A 15 -2.99 9.50 1.46
C ILE A 15 -3.46 10.06 2.81
N TRP A 16 -2.65 9.83 3.87
CA TRP A 16 -2.95 10.30 5.22
C TRP A 16 -3.04 11.83 5.29
N GLN A 17 -2.04 12.53 4.75
CA GLN A 17 -1.95 14.00 4.78
C GLN A 17 -3.09 14.68 4.03
N ASN A 18 -3.51 14.12 2.89
CA ASN A 18 -4.60 14.68 2.07
C ASN A 18 -5.99 14.18 2.48
N LYS A 19 -6.10 13.39 3.55
CA LYS A 19 -7.37 12.80 4.03
C LYS A 19 -8.12 12.05 2.93
N VAL A 20 -7.40 11.30 2.10
CA VAL A 20 -7.98 10.50 1.02
C VAL A 20 -8.82 9.38 1.63
N GLU A 21 -10.11 9.36 1.33
CA GLU A 21 -11.03 8.35 1.87
C GLU A 21 -11.01 7.02 1.09
N LYS A 22 -10.71 7.07 -0.21
CA LYS A 22 -10.77 5.91 -1.11
C LYS A 22 -9.62 5.92 -2.10
N VAL A 23 -8.98 4.76 -2.27
CA VAL A 23 -7.95 4.52 -3.28
C VAL A 23 -8.46 3.43 -4.22
N VAL A 24 -8.45 3.70 -5.52
CA VAL A 24 -8.86 2.73 -6.55
C VAL A 24 -7.62 2.31 -7.32
N MET A 25 -7.23 1.04 -7.19
CA MET A 25 -6.17 0.44 -8.00
C MET A 25 -6.79 -0.11 -9.29
N VAL A 26 -6.32 0.37 -10.43
CA VAL A 26 -6.87 0.05 -11.77
C VAL A 26 -6.02 -0.96 -12.56
N THR A 27 -4.94 -1.47 -11.98
CA THR A 27 -4.06 -2.46 -12.59
C THR A 27 -3.81 -3.62 -11.63
N ASN A 28 -3.39 -4.77 -12.15
CA ASN A 28 -2.85 -5.82 -11.28
C ASN A 28 -1.44 -5.45 -10.79
N LEU A 29 -0.92 -6.23 -9.84
CA LEU A 29 0.48 -6.07 -9.39
C LEU A 29 1.45 -6.42 -10.53
N ASP A 30 1.18 -7.52 -11.23
CA ASP A 30 1.93 -7.98 -12.38
C ASP A 30 1.00 -8.20 -13.57
N GLU A 31 1.42 -7.74 -14.75
CA GLU A 31 0.72 -7.90 -16.02
C GLU A 31 1.72 -8.33 -17.09
N GLU A 32 1.42 -9.42 -17.81
CA GLU A 32 2.29 -9.98 -18.87
C GLU A 32 3.74 -10.23 -18.40
N GLY A 33 3.90 -10.67 -17.15
CA GLY A 33 5.22 -10.93 -16.56
C GLY A 33 6.03 -9.67 -16.21
N LYS A 34 5.42 -8.48 -16.26
CA LYS A 34 6.02 -7.22 -15.84
C LYS A 34 5.31 -6.69 -14.59
N THR A 35 6.09 -6.35 -13.58
CA THR A 35 5.58 -5.68 -12.38
C THR A 35 5.12 -4.27 -12.74
N LYS A 36 3.83 -4.02 -12.53
CA LYS A 36 3.16 -2.73 -12.73
C LYS A 36 3.00 -1.98 -11.42
N CYS A 37 2.73 -2.70 -10.33
CA CYS A 37 2.55 -2.14 -9.02
C CYS A 37 3.04 -3.11 -7.94
N GLU A 38 3.52 -2.57 -6.82
CA GLU A 38 3.86 -3.35 -5.64
C GLU A 38 2.79 -3.19 -4.57
N LYS A 39 2.57 -4.26 -3.80
CA LYS A 39 1.54 -4.30 -2.76
C LYS A 39 1.90 -3.38 -1.59
N TYR A 40 1.17 -2.28 -1.44
CA TYR A 40 1.35 -1.28 -0.37
C TYR A 40 0.36 -1.44 0.81
N TRP A 41 -0.44 -2.50 0.84
CA TRP A 41 -1.35 -2.83 1.95
C TRP A 41 -1.02 -4.19 2.57
N PRO A 42 -1.29 -4.40 3.87
CA PRO A 42 -1.11 -5.68 4.53
C PRO A 42 -2.15 -6.71 4.06
N ASN A 43 -1.99 -7.96 4.49
CA ASN A 43 -3.08 -8.92 4.33
C ASN A 43 -4.24 -8.57 5.28
N VAL A 44 -5.36 -9.23 5.02
CA VAL A 44 -6.54 -9.13 5.87
C VAL A 44 -6.19 -9.59 7.29
N ASP A 45 -6.65 -8.84 8.28
CA ASP A 45 -6.43 -9.03 9.72
C ASP A 45 -4.97 -8.78 10.21
N ASP A 46 -4.05 -8.47 9.28
CA ASP A 46 -2.66 -8.12 9.59
C ASP A 46 -2.46 -6.61 9.79
N THR A 47 -1.43 -6.25 10.54
CA THR A 47 -0.94 -4.87 10.68
C THR A 47 0.51 -4.80 10.24
N LYS A 48 0.86 -3.81 9.41
CA LYS A 48 2.22 -3.61 8.91
C LYS A 48 2.62 -2.14 8.96
N ALA A 49 3.88 -1.90 9.35
CA ALA A 49 4.51 -0.59 9.29
C ALA A 49 5.12 -0.33 7.91
N TYR A 50 4.86 0.86 7.37
CA TYR A 50 5.43 1.39 6.15
C TYR A 50 6.13 2.71 6.47
N GLY A 51 7.36 2.63 6.98
CA GLY A 51 8.04 3.77 7.61
C GLY A 51 7.28 4.19 8.87
N ASP A 52 6.87 5.46 8.93
CA ASP A 52 6.17 6.06 10.07
C ASP A 52 4.65 5.80 10.07
N VAL A 53 4.13 5.13 9.04
CA VAL A 53 2.69 4.86 8.88
C VAL A 53 2.38 3.41 9.23
N LEU A 54 1.45 3.18 10.17
CA LEU A 54 0.90 1.86 10.47
C LEU A 54 -0.39 1.65 9.69
N VAL A 55 -0.46 0.56 8.92
CA VAL A 55 -1.64 0.19 8.13
C VAL A 55 -2.17 -1.14 8.64
N LYS A 56 -3.49 -1.22 8.88
CA LYS A 56 -4.20 -2.45 9.26
C LYS A 56 -5.13 -2.89 8.15
N GLY A 57 -5.02 -4.13 7.73
CA GLY A 57 -5.89 -4.74 6.73
C GLY A 57 -7.19 -5.15 7.40
N LEU A 58 -8.27 -4.44 7.12
CA LEU A 58 -9.60 -4.77 7.63
C LEU A 58 -10.42 -5.46 6.53
N ARG A 59 -11.27 -6.40 6.93
CA ARG A 59 -12.34 -6.87 6.05
C ARG A 59 -13.41 -5.80 5.98
N SER A 60 -13.91 -5.54 4.78
CA SER A 60 -15.20 -4.88 4.64
C SER A 60 -16.26 -5.86 5.14
N VAL A 61 -16.88 -5.56 6.27
CA VAL A 61 -18.17 -6.13 6.64
C VAL A 61 -19.21 -5.30 5.93
N CYS A 62 -19.73 -5.84 4.82
CA CYS A 62 -20.94 -5.33 4.19
C CYS A 62 -22.16 -5.80 4.99
#